data_AF-A0A067E8V0-F1
#
_entry.id   AF-A0A067E8V0-F1
#
_cell.length_a   1.000
_cell.length_b   1.000
_cell.length_c   1.000
_cell.angle_alpha   90.00
_cell.angle_beta   90.00
_cell.angle_gamma   90.00
#
_symmetry.space_group_name_H-M   'P 1'
#
loop_
_entity.id
_entity.type
_entity.pdbx_description
1 polymer ?
#
loop_
_entity_poly.entity_id
_entity_poly.type
_entity_poly.pdbx_seq_one_letter_code
_entity_poly.pdbx_strand_id
1 'polypeptide(L)'
;RCFGEIVKTGNCKKHNNVRQTVLPVFFDISPSDVRNQNENFAEAFVKHEARFMLEKVKKWRAALTRAANLSGWALHEAPKGLIAFRKIPCRLN
;
A
#
# COMPACT_ATOMS: atom_id res chain seq x y z
N ARG A 1 0.37 8.22 -10.58
CA ARG A 1 0.63 6.77 -10.73
C ARG A 1 -0.52 6.01 -10.06
N CYS A 2 -1.02 4.92 -10.66
CA CYS A 2 -2.28 4.27 -10.26
C CYS A 2 -2.09 3.22 -9.15
N PHE A 3 -3.01 3.23 -8.18
CA PHE A 3 -3.13 2.29 -7.06
C PHE A 3 -3.28 0.80 -7.46
N GLY A 4 -3.52 0.51 -8.75
CA GLY A 4 -3.80 -0.84 -9.24
C GLY A 4 -2.64 -1.83 -9.08
N GLU A 5 -1.39 -1.35 -9.05
CA GLU A 5 -0.22 -2.20 -8.81
C GLU A 5 -0.12 -2.69 -7.35
N ILE A 6 -0.71 -1.94 -6.42
CA ILE A 6 -0.73 -2.23 -4.97
C ILE A 6 -1.60 -3.48 -4.65
N VAL A 7 -2.42 -3.93 -5.60
CA VAL A 7 -3.39 -5.03 -5.40
C VAL A 7 -2.73 -6.41 -5.51
N LYS A 8 -1.49 -6.53 -6.02
CA LYS A 8 -0.78 -7.83 -6.11
C LYS A 8 0.07 -8.16 -4.88
N THR A 9 -0.28 -7.62 -3.73
CA THR A 9 0.52 -7.73 -2.51
C THR A 9 -0.02 -8.85 -1.64
N GLY A 10 0.75 -9.93 -1.52
CA GLY A 10 0.39 -11.17 -0.82
C GLY A 10 1.11 -12.38 -1.42
N ASN A 11 1.92 -13.04 -0.57
CA ASN A 11 2.73 -14.26 -0.76
C ASN A 11 3.61 -14.34 -2.02
N CYS A 12 4.87 -14.78 -1.86
CA CYS A 12 5.90 -14.86 -2.90
C CYS A 12 5.33 -15.17 -4.29
N LYS A 13 5.37 -14.19 -5.20
CA LYS A 13 4.89 -14.38 -6.57
C LYS A 13 6.07 -14.59 -7.50
N LYS A 14 5.92 -15.51 -8.44
CA LYS A 14 6.93 -15.77 -9.48
C LYS A 14 6.85 -14.64 -10.51
N HIS A 15 7.94 -13.90 -10.66
CA HIS A 15 8.10 -12.87 -11.69
C HIS A 15 9.46 -13.06 -12.35
N ASN A 16 9.49 -13.29 -13.67
CA ASN A 16 10.72 -13.57 -14.44
C ASN A 16 11.63 -14.62 -13.76
N ASN A 17 11.05 -15.75 -13.34
CA ASN A 17 11.73 -16.86 -12.64
C ASN A 17 12.27 -16.55 -11.24
N VAL A 18 12.10 -15.33 -10.72
CA VAL A 18 12.46 -14.96 -9.34
C VAL A 18 11.21 -14.91 -8.49
N ARG A 19 11.24 -15.52 -7.29
CA ARG A 19 10.18 -15.32 -6.29
C ARG A 19 10.40 -13.97 -5.62
N GLN A 20 9.43 -13.07 -5.76
CA GLN A 20 9.48 -11.73 -5.16
C GLN A 20 8.32 -11.54 -4.19
N THR A 21 8.63 -10.91 -3.06
CA THR A 21 7.63 -10.34 -2.15
C THR A 21 7.69 -8.83 -2.25
N VAL A 22 6.52 -8.20 -2.20
CA VAL A 22 6.40 -6.75 -2.15
C VAL A 22 5.98 -6.38 -0.74
N LEU A 23 6.80 -5.59 -0.04
CA LEU A 23 6.47 -5.07 1.28
C LEU A 23 6.28 -3.55 1.21
N PRO A 24 5.29 -3.01 1.94
CA PRO A 24 5.11 -1.58 2.06
C PRO A 24 6.20 -0.97 2.96
N VAL A 25 6.55 0.28 2.65
CA VAL A 25 7.40 1.15 3.45
C VAL A 25 6.59 2.41 3.74
N PHE A 26 6.39 2.70 5.02
CA PHE A 26 5.59 3.83 5.49
C PHE A 26 6.51 4.95 5.96
N PHE A 27 6.40 6.14 5.37
CA PHE A 27 7.24 7.28 5.70
C PHE A 27 6.45 8.34 6.48
N ASP A 28 6.81 8.55 7.75
CA ASP A 28 6.13 9.47 8.67
C ASP A 28 4.59 9.31 8.65
N ILE A 29 4.13 8.08 8.44
CA ILE A 29 2.72 7.69 8.45
C ILE A 29 2.62 6.44 9.33
N SER A 30 1.71 6.45 10.29
CA SER A 30 1.42 5.23 11.05
C SER A 30 0.71 4.20 10.16
N PRO A 31 1.15 2.93 10.12
CA PRO A 31 0.41 1.87 9.45
C PRO A 31 -1.05 1.75 9.93
N SER A 32 -1.36 2.15 11.16
CA SER A 32 -2.75 2.21 11.66
C SER A 32 -3.63 3.14 10.84
N ASP A 33 -3.10 4.30 10.49
CA ASP A 33 -3.87 5.36 9.82
C ASP A 33 -4.12 4.98 8.37
N VAL A 34 -3.15 4.29 7.75
CA VAL A 34 -3.31 3.66 6.44
C VAL A 34 -4.33 2.52 6.49
N ARG A 35 -4.24 1.65 7.49
CA ARG A 35 -5.10 0.46 7.64
C ARG A 35 -6.57 0.85 7.77
N ASN A 36 -6.83 1.85 8.61
CA ASN A 36 -8.17 2.31 8.95
C ASN A 36 -8.66 3.45 8.03
N GLN A 37 -7.78 4.00 7.19
CA GLN A 37 -8.04 5.19 6.38
C GLN A 37 -8.52 6.39 7.19
N ASN A 38 -7.86 6.65 8.32
CA ASN A 38 -8.18 7.78 9.21
C ASN A 38 -7.41 9.06 8.79
N GLU A 39 -7.70 10.17 9.48
CA GLU A 39 -7.05 11.48 9.26
C GLU A 39 -7.09 11.93 7.80
N ASN A 40 -5.94 12.28 7.21
CA ASN A 40 -5.82 12.77 5.85
C ASN A 40 -6.32 11.77 4.79
N PHE A 41 -6.33 10.46 5.09
CA PHE A 41 -6.86 9.45 4.17
C PHE A 41 -8.38 9.59 4.03
N ALA A 42 -9.10 9.87 5.12
CA ALA A 42 -10.55 10.03 5.09
C ALA A 42 -10.95 11.20 4.19
N GLU A 43 -10.31 12.37 4.37
CA GLU A 43 -10.57 13.55 3.55
C GLU A 43 -10.23 13.32 2.07
N ALA A 44 -9.11 12.65 1.78
CA ALA A 44 -8.72 12.29 0.42
C ALA A 44 -9.73 11.36 -0.25
N PHE A 45 -10.28 10.39 0.50
CA PHE A 45 -11.29 9.48 -0.04
C PHE A 45 -12.61 10.16 -0.35
N VAL A 46 -13.08 11.10 0.47
CA VAL A 46 -14.27 11.91 0.14
C VAL A 46 -14.08 12.65 -1.18
N LYS A 47 -12.92 13.31 -1.37
CA LYS A 47 -12.58 14.01 -2.62
C LYS A 47 -12.51 13.05 -3.82
N HIS A 48 -12.06 11.82 -3.62
CA HIS A 48 -11.98 10.81 -4.67
C HIS A 48 -13.32 10.16 -5.01
N GLU A 49 -14.21 9.97 -4.04
CA GLU A 49 -15.58 9.47 -4.27
C GLU A 49 -16.41 10.46 -5.09
N ALA A 50 -16.15 11.77 -4.94
CA ALA A 50 -16.76 12.79 -5.79
C ALA A 50 -16.25 12.78 -7.24
N ARG A 51 -15.07 12.20 -7.51
CA ARG A 51 -14.36 12.32 -8.79
C ARG A 51 -14.23 11.01 -9.57
N PHE A 52 -14.40 9.87 -8.92
CA PHE A 52 -14.23 8.55 -9.50
C PHE A 52 -15.39 7.62 -9.13
N MET A 53 -15.62 6.61 -9.96
CA MET A 53 -16.60 5.57 -9.66
C MET A 53 -16.32 4.90 -8.30
N LEU A 54 -17.37 4.71 -7.50
CA LEU A 54 -17.30 4.10 -6.18
C LEU A 54 -16.55 2.76 -6.18
N GLU A 55 -16.76 1.92 -7.21
CA GLU A 55 -16.05 0.63 -7.33
C GLU A 55 -14.54 0.77 -7.47
N LYS A 56 -14.06 1.85 -8.10
CA LYS A 56 -12.64 2.15 -8.20
C LYS A 56 -12.09 2.56 -6.83
N VAL A 57 -12.83 3.41 -6.12
CA VAL A 57 -12.45 3.88 -4.79
C VAL A 57 -12.43 2.75 -3.77
N LYS A 58 -13.43 1.86 -3.78
CA LYS A 58 -13.47 0.64 -2.94
C LYS A 58 -12.24 -0.24 -3.16
N LYS A 59 -11.80 -0.42 -4.41
CA LYS A 59 -10.57 -1.17 -4.72
C LYS A 59 -9.32 -0.51 -4.13
N TRP A 60 -9.26 0.82 -4.12
CA TRP A 60 -8.15 1.56 -3.51
C TRP A 60 -8.14 1.44 -1.99
N ARG A 61 -9.30 1.61 -1.33
CA ARG A 61 -9.45 1.39 0.12
C ARG A 61 -9.00 -0.02 0.53
N ALA A 62 -9.50 -1.04 -0.18
CA ALA A 62 -9.11 -2.43 0.08
C ALA A 62 -7.61 -2.68 -0.13
N ALA A 63 -7.00 -2.05 -1.12
CA ALA A 63 -5.57 -2.17 -1.40
C ALA A 63 -4.72 -1.52 -0.30
N LEU A 64 -5.12 -0.35 0.23
CA LEU A 64 -4.45 0.30 1.36
C LEU A 64 -4.53 -0.56 2.62
N THR A 65 -5.72 -1.06 2.97
CA THR A 65 -5.88 -1.95 4.13
C THR A 65 -5.00 -3.19 4.00
N ARG A 66 -4.99 -3.84 2.83
CA ARG A 66 -4.13 -5.00 2.59
C ARG A 66 -2.65 -4.66 2.72
N ALA A 67 -2.21 -3.54 2.14
CA ALA A 67 -0.83 -3.09 2.28
C ALA A 67 -0.48 -2.86 3.76
N ALA A 68 -1.29 -2.12 4.51
CA ALA A 68 -1.07 -1.84 5.93
C ALA A 68 -1.13 -3.06 6.86
N ASN A 69 -1.67 -4.19 6.37
CA ASN A 69 -1.68 -5.47 7.09
C ASN A 69 -0.43 -6.32 6.83
N LEU A 70 0.46 -5.92 5.91
CA LEU A 70 1.71 -6.61 5.68
C LEU A 70 2.79 -6.10 6.63
N SER A 71 3.66 -7.01 7.09
CA SER A 71 4.89 -6.65 7.80
C SER A 71 5.72 -5.71 6.91
N GLY A 72 6.10 -4.55 7.44
CA GLY A 72 6.83 -3.52 6.67
C GLY A 72 7.79 -2.74 7.56
N TRP A 73 8.46 -1.75 6.97
CA TRP A 73 9.34 -0.84 7.70
C TRP A 73 8.70 0.54 7.79
N ALA A 74 8.70 1.11 9.00
CA ALA A 74 8.46 2.54 9.20
C ALA A 74 9.81 3.26 9.13
N LEU A 75 9.92 4.29 8.30
CA LEU A 75 11.11 5.12 8.16
C LEU A 75 10.75 6.57 8.55
N HIS A 76 11.55 7.18 9.41
CA HIS A 76 11.23 8.49 10.02
C HIS A 76 11.89 9.70 9.32
N GLU A 77 12.74 9.48 8.31
CA GLU A 77 13.59 10.53 7.71
C GLU A 77 13.33 10.80 6.21
N ALA A 78 12.13 10.55 5.69
CA ALA A 78 11.81 10.81 4.27
C ALA A 78 10.65 11.80 4.09
N PRO A 79 10.36 12.24 2.84
CA PRO A 79 9.24 13.15 2.57
C PRO A 79 7.94 12.59 3.13
N LYS A 80 7.27 13.40 3.96
CA LYS A 80 6.03 13.05 4.66
C LYS A 80 4.95 12.60 3.68
N GLY A 81 4.14 11.62 4.07
CA GLY A 81 2.96 11.24 3.31
C GLY A 81 3.21 10.21 2.21
N LEU A 82 4.39 9.58 2.15
CA LEU A 82 4.72 8.60 1.12
C LEU A 82 4.51 7.16 1.62
N ILE A 83 3.82 6.35 0.82
CA ILE A 83 3.85 4.89 0.91
C ILE A 83 4.65 4.38 -0.29
N ALA A 84 5.82 3.80 -0.03
CA ALA A 84 6.61 3.13 -1.07
C ALA A 84 6.47 1.61 -0.98
N PHE A 85 6.80 0.92 -2.07
CA PHE A 85 6.77 -0.54 -2.14
C PHE A 85 8.16 -1.05 -2.46
N ARG A 86 8.74 -1.84 -1.57
CA ARG A 86 10.03 -2.48 -1.79
C ARG A 86 9.81 -3.90 -2.30
N LYS A 87 10.40 -4.22 -3.45
CA LYS A 87 10.51 -5.60 -3.95
C LYS A 87 11.69 -6.27 -3.26
N ILE A 88 11.45 -7.42 -2.64
CA ILE A 88 12.46 -8.20 -1.93
C ILE A 88 12.46 -9.60 -2.54
N PRO A 89 13.62 -10.14 -2.96
CA PRO A 89 13.73 -11.54 -3.32
C PRO A 89 13.34 -12.43 -2.13
N CYS A 90 12.47 -13.41 -2.35
CA CYS A 90 12.23 -14.43 -1.34
C CYS A 90 13.49 -15.30 -1.23
N ARG A 91 14.10 -15.43 -0.05
CA ARG A 91 15.08 -16.50 0.16
C ARG A 91 14.35 -17.83 -0.01
N LEU A 92 14.90 -18.70 -0.84
CA LEU A 92 14.61 -20.13 -0.77
C LEU A 92 15.16 -20.57 0.59
N ASN A 93 14.30 -21.06 1.48
CA ASN A 93 14.76 -22.01 2.48
C ASN A 93 15.10 -23.31 1.76
#